data_AF-A0A2K5IN09-F1
#
_entry.id   AF-A0A2K5IN09-F1
#
_cell.length_a   1.000
_cell.length_b   1.000
_cell.length_c   1.000
_cell.angle_alpha   90.00
_cell.angle_beta   90.00
_cell.angle_gamma   90.00
#
_symmetry.space_group_name_H-M   'P 1'
#
loop_
_entity.id
_entity.type
_entity.pdbx_description
1 polymer ?
#
loop_
_entity_poly.entity_id
_entity_poly.type
_entity_poly.pdbx_seq_one_letter_code
_entity_poly.pdbx_strand_id
1 'polypeptide(L)'
;MWPLALVIASLTVALSGVNYPKTLQCANIQLRSDEECRQVYPGKITDNMLCAGTKEGGKDSCEGDSGGPLVCNRTLYGIISWGDFPCGQPDRPGVYTRVSRYVLWIRETIRKYETQQQKWLKGPQ
;
A
#
# COMPACT_ATOMS: atom_id res chain seq x y z
N MET A 1 -9.66 -2.69 -20.05
CA MET A 1 -9.47 -1.42 -19.32
C MET A 1 -9.02 -1.77 -17.92
N TRP A 2 -7.74 -1.59 -17.58
CA TRP A 2 -7.25 -1.83 -16.21
C TRP A 2 -7.77 -0.70 -15.30
N PRO A 3 -8.31 -0.98 -14.10
CA PRO A 3 -8.82 0.08 -13.23
C PRO A 3 -7.65 0.96 -12.77
N LEU A 4 -7.79 2.27 -12.92
CA LEU A 4 -6.86 3.24 -12.35
C LEU A 4 -6.85 3.09 -10.83
N ALA A 5 -5.65 3.00 -10.26
CA ALA A 5 -5.43 2.95 -8.82
C ALA A 5 -4.82 4.27 -8.36
N LEU A 6 -5.36 4.82 -7.29
CA LEU A 6 -4.84 6.02 -6.64
C LEU A 6 -4.03 5.59 -5.41
N VAL A 7 -2.75 5.94 -5.39
CA VAL A 7 -1.93 5.88 -4.19
C VAL A 7 -1.93 7.24 -3.54
N ILE A 8 -2.28 7.28 -2.26
CA ILE A 8 -2.11 8.47 -1.43
C ILE A 8 -0.81 8.25 -0.66
N ALA A 9 0.19 9.06 -0.97
CA ALA A 9 1.56 8.94 -0.46
C ALA A 9 2.11 10.35 -0.23
N SER A 10 3.13 10.51 0.60
CA SER A 10 3.89 11.73 0.73
C SER A 10 5.12 11.68 -0.20
N LEU A 11 4.93 11.77 -1.52
CA LEU A 11 6.01 11.66 -2.52
C LEU A 11 7.04 12.82 -2.51
N THR A 12 8.35 12.54 -2.43
CA THR A 12 9.39 12.89 -3.44
C THR A 12 10.74 12.14 -3.21
N VAL A 13 11.47 11.81 -4.29
CA VAL A 13 12.81 11.18 -4.28
C VAL A 13 13.92 12.21 -4.51
N ALA A 14 14.95 12.24 -3.66
CA ALA A 14 16.33 12.62 -4.02
C ALA A 14 17.34 12.11 -2.97
N LEU A 15 18.40 11.43 -3.43
CA LEU A 15 19.50 10.96 -2.60
C LEU A 15 20.41 12.13 -2.18
N SER A 16 20.79 12.13 -0.89
CA SER A 16 21.52 13.17 -0.13
C SER A 16 20.75 14.48 0.08
N GLY A 17 20.07 14.60 1.22
CA GLY A 17 19.19 15.73 1.54
C GLY A 17 17.71 15.43 1.27
N VAL A 18 17.18 14.35 1.87
CA VAL A 18 15.78 13.93 1.69
C VAL A 18 14.85 15.01 2.22
N ASN A 19 14.13 15.67 1.32
CA ASN A 19 13.11 16.65 1.65
C ASN A 19 11.74 15.99 1.48
N TYR A 20 11.09 15.67 2.60
CA TYR A 20 9.73 15.15 2.58
C TYR A 20 8.76 16.26 2.16
N PRO A 21 7.75 15.96 1.34
CA PRO A 21 6.76 16.95 0.97
C PRO A 21 6.02 17.40 2.24
N LYS A 22 5.80 18.71 2.35
CA LYS A 22 5.04 19.32 3.46
C LYS A 22 3.52 19.14 3.29
N THR A 23 3.10 18.65 2.13
CA THR A 23 1.71 18.44 1.77
C THR A 23 1.52 17.00 1.28
N LEU A 24 0.34 16.45 1.52
CA LEU A 24 -0.04 15.11 1.09
C LEU A 24 0.01 15.02 -0.44
N GLN A 25 0.63 13.97 -0.97
CA GLN A 25 0.70 13.72 -2.40
C GLN A 25 -0.23 12.56 -2.81
N CYS A 26 -0.47 12.47 -4.10
CA CYS A 26 -1.28 11.41 -4.69
C CYS A 26 -0.73 11.08 -6.08
N ALA A 27 -0.69 9.80 -6.44
CA ALA A 27 -0.27 9.33 -7.75
C ALA A 27 -1.26 8.33 -8.32
N ASN A 28 -1.62 8.52 -9.59
CA ASN A 28 -2.35 7.52 -10.37
C ASN A 28 -1.37 6.50 -10.93
N ILE A 29 -1.54 5.24 -10.55
CA ILE A 29 -0.77 4.09 -11.00
C ILE A 29 -1.71 2.96 -11.42
N GLN A 30 -1.14 1.85 -11.90
CA GLN A 30 -1.89 0.70 -12.37
C GLN A 30 -1.58 -0.51 -11.51
N LEU A 31 -2.59 -1.32 -11.20
CA LEU A 31 -2.35 -2.66 -10.68
C LEU A 31 -1.54 -3.47 -11.71
N ARG A 32 -0.61 -4.28 -11.24
CA ARG A 32 0.15 -5.23 -12.06
C ARG A 32 -0.34 -6.63 -11.76
N SER A 33 -0.26 -7.53 -12.74
CA SER A 33 -0.62 -8.93 -12.48
C SER A 33 0.36 -9.59 -11.52
N ASP A 34 -0.10 -10.59 -10.78
CA ASP A 34 0.76 -11.35 -9.86
C ASP A 34 1.92 -12.02 -10.62
N GLU A 35 1.69 -12.44 -11.86
CA GLU A 35 2.70 -13.02 -12.74
C GLU A 35 3.80 -12.01 -13.06
N GLU A 36 3.43 -10.82 -13.56
CA GLU A 36 4.40 -9.76 -13.82
C GLU A 36 5.18 -9.39 -12.55
N CYS A 37 4.52 -9.37 -11.38
CA CYS A 37 5.22 -9.03 -10.16
C CYS A 37 6.21 -10.13 -9.70
N ARG A 38 5.85 -11.41 -9.85
CA ARG A 38 6.76 -12.53 -9.56
C ARG A 38 7.96 -12.55 -10.51
N GLN A 39 7.78 -12.12 -11.76
CA GLN A 39 8.88 -11.97 -12.72
C GLN A 39 9.86 -10.87 -12.30
N VAL A 40 9.34 -9.73 -11.81
CA VAL A 40 10.18 -8.60 -11.36
C VAL A 40 10.86 -8.89 -10.01
N TYR A 41 10.17 -9.62 -9.11
CA TYR A 41 10.64 -9.96 -7.77
C TYR A 41 10.62 -11.49 -7.51
N PRO A 42 11.51 -12.27 -8.16
CA PRO A 42 11.52 -13.73 -8.04
C PRO A 42 11.68 -14.21 -6.59
N GLY A 43 10.80 -15.10 -6.15
CA GLY A 43 10.84 -15.72 -4.82
C GLY A 43 10.45 -14.80 -3.65
N LYS A 44 10.11 -13.53 -3.90
CA LYS A 44 9.75 -12.56 -2.84
C LYS A 44 8.25 -12.27 -2.73
N ILE A 45 7.50 -12.46 -3.81
CA ILE A 45 6.05 -12.17 -3.83
C ILE A 45 5.26 -13.35 -3.29
N THR A 46 4.42 -13.07 -2.30
CA THR A 46 3.50 -14.04 -1.70
C THR A 46 2.05 -13.73 -2.08
N ASP A 47 1.13 -14.66 -1.82
CA ASP A 47 -0.31 -14.48 -2.07
C ASP A 47 -0.97 -13.38 -1.19
N ASN A 48 -0.24 -12.90 -0.18
CA ASN A 48 -0.62 -11.80 0.69
C ASN A 48 -0.17 -10.43 0.15
N MET A 49 0.46 -10.39 -1.01
CA MET A 49 0.99 -9.19 -1.63
C MET A 49 0.31 -8.94 -2.98
N LEU A 50 0.29 -7.68 -3.41
CA LEU A 50 -0.06 -7.25 -4.76
C LEU A 50 0.89 -6.13 -5.18
N CYS A 51 0.98 -5.85 -6.47
CA CYS A 51 1.92 -4.86 -6.98
C CYS A 51 1.19 -3.81 -7.80
N ALA A 52 1.67 -2.58 -7.69
CA ALA A 52 1.11 -1.46 -8.43
C ALA A 52 2.23 -0.48 -8.81
N GLY A 53 2.17 0.02 -10.03
CA GLY A 53 3.17 0.93 -10.57
C GLY A 53 2.89 1.27 -12.02
N THR A 54 3.71 2.13 -12.59
CA THR A 54 3.68 2.45 -14.03
C THR A 54 4.87 1.78 -14.70
N LYS A 55 4.71 1.29 -15.93
CA LYS A 55 5.81 0.64 -16.67
C LYS A 55 6.92 1.64 -16.97
N GLU A 56 6.52 2.88 -17.24
CA GLU A 56 7.41 4.00 -17.55
C GLU A 56 8.21 4.49 -16.33
N GLY A 57 7.80 4.11 -15.11
CA GLY A 57 8.37 4.62 -13.87
C GLY A 57 7.93 6.06 -13.55
N GLY A 58 8.69 6.74 -12.69
CA GLY A 58 8.46 8.12 -12.27
C GLY A 58 7.34 8.32 -11.24
N LYS A 59 6.37 7.40 -11.16
CA LYS A 59 5.30 7.41 -10.14
C LYS A 59 5.34 6.14 -9.31
N ASP A 60 5.62 6.30 -8.02
CA ASP A 60 5.70 5.19 -7.07
C ASP A 60 5.54 5.70 -5.64
N SER A 61 5.17 4.81 -4.72
CA SER A 61 5.37 5.03 -3.28
C SER A 61 6.86 5.00 -2.94
N CYS A 62 7.27 5.66 -1.87
CA CYS A 62 8.67 5.64 -1.45
C CYS A 62 8.82 5.52 0.08
N GLU A 63 10.05 5.66 0.55
CA GLU A 63 10.37 5.64 1.98
C GLU A 63 9.55 6.68 2.75
N GLY A 64 8.94 6.25 3.86
CA GLY A 64 8.02 7.06 4.66
C GLY A 64 6.55 6.92 4.29
N ASP A 65 6.21 6.30 3.16
CA ASP A 65 4.82 6.09 2.74
C ASP A 65 4.19 4.80 3.27
N SER A 66 5.00 3.91 3.86
CA SER A 66 4.55 2.63 4.41
C SER A 66 3.36 2.79 5.34
N GLY A 67 2.31 1.98 5.11
CA GLY A 67 1.02 2.12 5.81
C GLY A 67 -0.01 2.98 5.07
N GLY A 68 0.40 3.76 4.06
CA GLY A 68 -0.50 4.56 3.23
C GLY A 68 -1.41 3.71 2.32
N PRO A 69 -2.55 4.26 1.86
CA PRO A 69 -3.56 3.50 1.14
C PRO A 69 -3.33 3.45 -0.38
N LEU A 70 -3.55 2.27 -0.95
CA LEU A 70 -3.81 2.08 -2.38
C LEU A 70 -5.32 1.90 -2.57
N VAL A 71 -5.95 2.88 -3.23
CA VAL A 71 -7.41 2.96 -3.40
C VAL A 71 -7.78 2.80 -4.88
N CYS A 72 -8.68 1.87 -5.17
CA CYS A 72 -9.28 1.70 -6.49
C CYS A 72 -10.79 1.89 -6.37
N ASN A 73 -11.40 2.80 -7.11
CA ASN A 73 -12.85 3.06 -7.08
C ASN A 73 -13.41 3.19 -5.65
N ARG A 74 -12.78 4.05 -4.82
CA ARG A 74 -13.15 4.30 -3.41
C ARG A 74 -13.05 3.09 -2.47
N THR A 75 -12.40 2.01 -2.91
CA THR A 75 -12.18 0.80 -2.12
C THR A 75 -10.70 0.64 -1.82
N LEU A 76 -10.35 0.26 -0.59
CA LEU A 76 -8.97 0.00 -0.19
C LEU A 76 -8.54 -1.39 -0.70
N TYR A 77 -7.59 -1.42 -1.64
CA TYR A 77 -7.08 -2.66 -2.22
C TYR A 77 -5.76 -3.08 -1.58
N GLY A 78 -4.92 -2.11 -1.26
CA GLY A 78 -3.57 -2.33 -0.77
C GLY A 78 -3.14 -1.37 0.33
N ILE A 79 -2.14 -1.78 1.09
CA ILE A 79 -1.40 -0.93 2.04
C ILE A 79 0.06 -0.91 1.58
N ILE A 80 0.65 0.27 1.42
CA ILE A 80 2.05 0.43 0.98
C ILE A 80 2.95 -0.35 1.94
N SER A 81 3.83 -1.20 1.40
CA SER A 81 4.68 -2.07 2.21
C SER A 81 6.16 -1.92 1.90
N TRP A 82 6.57 -2.18 0.65
CA TRP A 82 7.99 -2.11 0.26
C TRP A 82 8.13 -1.92 -1.26
N GLY A 83 9.33 -1.59 -1.71
CA GLY A 83 9.68 -1.45 -3.12
C GLY A 83 11.20 -1.42 -3.28
N ASP A 84 11.67 -1.20 -4.51
CA ASP A 84 13.10 -0.94 -4.71
C ASP A 84 13.46 0.49 -4.37
N PHE A 85 14.74 0.67 -4.05
CA PHE A 85 15.34 1.98 -3.94
C PHE A 85 16.46 2.12 -5.00
N PRO A 86 16.50 3.23 -5.78
CA PRO A 86 15.61 4.39 -5.74
C PRO A 86 14.17 4.09 -6.18
N CYS A 87 13.19 4.79 -5.62
CA CYS A 87 11.77 4.62 -5.93
C CYS A 87 11.42 5.13 -7.34
N GLY A 88 10.34 4.64 -7.95
CA GLY A 88 9.89 5.13 -9.26
C GLY A 88 10.73 4.65 -10.44
N GLN A 89 11.42 3.52 -10.30
CA GLN A 89 12.15 2.90 -11.39
C GLN A 89 11.19 2.34 -12.47
N PRO A 90 11.54 2.42 -13.77
CA PRO A 90 10.76 1.79 -14.83
C PRO A 90 10.64 0.28 -14.64
N ASP A 91 9.45 -0.27 -14.89
CA ASP A 91 9.11 -1.69 -14.73
C ASP A 91 9.41 -2.31 -13.35
N ARG A 92 9.60 -1.48 -12.31
CA ARG A 92 9.79 -1.90 -10.91
C ARG A 92 8.63 -1.35 -10.06
N PRO A 93 7.49 -2.08 -9.96
CA PRO A 93 6.33 -1.60 -9.23
C PRO A 93 6.52 -1.72 -7.72
N GLY A 94 5.96 -0.79 -6.95
CA GLY A 94 5.82 -0.94 -5.51
C GLY A 94 4.99 -2.16 -5.12
N VAL A 95 5.29 -2.72 -3.95
CA VAL A 95 4.63 -3.90 -3.38
C VAL A 95 3.80 -3.52 -2.17
N TYR A 96 2.56 -3.98 -2.17
CA TYR A 96 1.53 -3.61 -1.23
C TYR A 96 0.98 -4.87 -0.55
N THR A 97 0.59 -4.74 0.71
CA THR A 97 -0.19 -5.78 1.41
C THR A 97 -1.56 -5.89 0.76
N ARG A 98 -1.96 -7.09 0.34
CA ARG A 98 -3.25 -7.37 -0.31
C ARG A 98 -4.37 -7.40 0.72
N VAL A 99 -5.11 -6.30 0.86
CA VAL A 99 -6.14 -6.15 1.91
C VAL A 99 -7.24 -7.21 1.84
N SER A 100 -7.58 -7.71 0.64
CA SER A 100 -8.60 -8.76 0.49
C SER A 100 -8.27 -10.05 1.25
N ARG A 101 -6.98 -10.35 1.51
CA ARG A 101 -6.56 -11.50 2.32
C ARG A 101 -6.76 -11.31 3.82
N TYR A 102 -6.96 -10.07 4.26
CA TYR A 102 -7.00 -9.69 5.68
C TYR A 102 -8.38 -9.21 6.14
N VAL A 103 -9.40 -9.17 5.28
CA VAL A 103 -10.74 -8.64 5.62
C VAL A 103 -11.34 -9.33 6.85
N LEU A 104 -11.21 -10.65 6.96
CA LEU A 104 -11.71 -11.40 8.13
C LEU A 104 -10.98 -10.98 9.41
N TRP A 105 -9.65 -10.94 9.37
CA TRP A 105 -8.83 -10.50 10.50
C TRP A 105 -9.14 -9.06 10.91
N ILE A 106 -9.32 -8.14 9.95
CA ILE A 106 -9.68 -6.74 10.20
C ILE A 106 -11.02 -6.68 10.96
N ARG A 107 -12.05 -7.37 10.46
CA ARG A 107 -13.39 -7.39 11.09
C ARG A 107 -13.35 -7.98 12.49
N GLU A 108 -12.65 -9.09 12.67
CA GLU A 108 -12.52 -9.72 13.99
C GLU A 108 -11.78 -8.82 14.98
N THR A 109 -10.71 -8.17 14.53
CA THR A 109 -9.93 -7.22 15.32
C THR A 109 -10.80 -6.05 15.79
N ILE A 110 -11.54 -5.42 14.87
CA ILE A 110 -12.47 -4.32 15.20
C ILE A 110 -13.47 -4.78 16.27
N ARG A 111 -14.17 -5.90 16.03
CA ARG A 111 -15.17 -6.44 16.97
C ARG A 111 -14.57 -6.73 18.35
N LYS A 112 -13.37 -7.31 18.41
CA LYS A 112 -12.68 -7.64 19.66
C LYS A 112 -12.42 -6.37 20.49
N TYR A 113 -11.91 -5.32 19.87
CA TYR A 113 -11.59 -4.07 20.57
C TYR A 113 -12.84 -3.26 20.94
N GLU A 114 -13.90 -3.27 20.13
CA GLU A 114 -15.20 -2.68 20.50
C GLU A 114 -15.78 -3.34 21.76
N THR A 115 -15.77 -4.68 21.79
CA THR A 115 -16.24 -5.45 22.95
C THR A 115 -15.43 -5.13 24.20
N GLN A 116 -14.10 -4.96 24.05
CA GLN A 116 -13.24 -4.56 25.17
C GLN A 116 -13.55 -3.15 25.63
N GLN A 117 -13.68 -2.17 24.73
CA GLN A 117 -14.03 -0.80 25.10
C GLN A 117 -15.38 -0.73 25.82
N GLN A 118 -16.39 -1.48 25.38
CA GLN A 118 -17.66 -1.56 26.10
C GLN A 118 -17.51 -2.13 27.52
N LYS A 119 -16.63 -3.10 27.73
CA LYS A 119 -16.32 -3.62 29.08
C LYS A 119 -15.61 -2.58 29.94
N TRP A 120 -14.66 -1.84 29.37
CA TRP A 120 -13.98 -0.73 30.06
C TRP A 120 -14.95 0.38 30.46
N LEU A 121 -15.86 0.76 29.56
CA LEU A 121 -16.83 1.83 29.80
C LEU A 121 -17.95 1.45 30.78
N LYS A 122 -18.28 0.16 30.90
CA LYS A 122 -19.35 -0.31 31.80
C LYS A 122 -18.89 -0.59 33.24
N GLY A 123 -17.57 -0.59 33.51
CA GLY A 123 -17.00 -0.84 34.83
C GLY A 123 -17.32 -2.24 35.41
N PRO A 124 -16.70 -2.63 36.54
CA PRO A 124 -17.18 -3.77 37.32
C PRO A 124 -18.53 -3.39 37.93
N GLN A 125 -19.52 -4.26 37.74
CA GLN A 125 -20.84 -4.13 38.36
C GLN A 125 -20.77 -4.44 39.85
#